data_AF-A0A3N5MPA5-F1
#
_entry.id   AF-A0A3N5MPA5-F1
#
_cell.length_a   1.000
_cell.length_b   1.000
_cell.length_c   1.000
_cell.angle_alpha   90.00
_cell.angle_beta   90.00
_cell.angle_gamma   90.00
#
_symmetry.space_group_name_H-M   'P 1'
#
loop_
_entity.id
_entity.type
_entity.pdbx_description
1 polymer ?
#
loop_
_entity_poly.entity_id
_entity_poly.type
_entity_poly.pdbx_seq_one_letter_code
_entity_poly.pdbx_strand_id
1 'polypeptide(L)'
;LVARLRRFLAGELANDEVRDDGGHGAVLAGPVPDGLPLIATGPRRAMLEGSPLPFEFAAPHGDMMLTGCFGLLRALEERAGLQR
;
A
#
# COMPACT_ATOMS: atom_id res chain seq x y z
N LEU A 1 -8.63 -12.28 4.06
CA LEU A 1 -7.76 -11.21 3.50
C LEU A 1 -8.27 -10.66 2.17
N VAL A 2 -8.30 -11.46 1.09
CA VAL A 2 -8.66 -11.01 -0.28
C VAL A 2 -9.98 -10.22 -0.35
N ALA A 3 -11.05 -10.74 0.25
CA ALA A 3 -12.34 -10.05 0.26
C ALA A 3 -12.27 -8.67 0.95
N ARG A 4 -11.48 -8.57 2.05
CA ARG A 4 -11.28 -7.31 2.76
C ARG A 4 -10.50 -6.30 1.92
N LEU A 5 -9.48 -6.76 1.18
CA LEU A 5 -8.73 -5.90 0.25
C LEU A 5 -9.58 -5.42 -0.93
N ARG A 6 -10.45 -6.27 -1.48
CA ARG A 6 -11.40 -5.84 -2.54
C ARG A 6 -12.36 -4.76 -2.03
N ARG A 7 -12.92 -4.95 -0.84
CA ARG A 7 -13.74 -3.92 -0.17
C ARG A 7 -12.97 -2.64 0.09
N PHE A 8 -11.71 -2.76 0.53
CA PHE A 8 -10.85 -1.59 0.71
C PHE A 8 -10.68 -0.82 -0.59
N LEU A 9 -10.30 -1.49 -1.69
CA LEU A 9 -10.14 -0.86 -3.01
C LEU A 9 -11.44 -0.27 -3.55
N ALA A 10 -12.59 -0.84 -3.21
CA ALA A 10 -13.91 -0.30 -3.54
C ALA A 10 -14.35 0.89 -2.64
N GLY A 11 -13.57 1.25 -1.61
CA GLY A 11 -13.94 2.30 -0.64
C GLY A 11 -15.00 1.87 0.38
N GLU A 12 -15.23 0.56 0.54
CA GLU A 12 -16.29 -0.03 1.37
C GLU A 12 -15.78 -0.59 2.71
N LEU A 13 -14.46 -0.51 2.94
CA LEU A 13 -13.86 -0.91 4.21
C LEU A 13 -13.69 0.32 5.11
N ALA A 14 -14.45 0.35 6.21
CA ALA A 14 -14.36 1.44 7.18
C ALA A 14 -13.06 1.34 7.98
N ASN A 15 -12.48 2.50 8.32
CA ASN A 15 -11.30 2.58 9.19
C ASN A 15 -11.56 1.91 10.55
N ASP A 16 -12.72 2.16 11.15
CA ASP A 16 -13.06 1.65 12.48
C ASP A 16 -13.21 0.13 12.50
N GLU A 17 -13.74 -0.47 11.42
CA GLU A 17 -13.77 -1.95 11.27
C GLU A 17 -12.37 -2.56 11.37
N VAL A 18 -11.35 -1.90 10.82
CA VAL A 18 -9.97 -2.39 10.90
C VAL A 18 -9.38 -2.21 12.29
N ARG A 19 -9.74 -1.12 12.98
CA ARG A 19 -9.25 -0.82 14.34
C ARG A 19 -9.88 -1.72 15.39
N ASP A 20 -11.18 -1.97 15.28
CA ASP A 20 -11.94 -2.84 16.19
C ASP A 20 -11.46 -4.30 16.10
N ASP A 21 -10.92 -4.70 14.95
CA ASP A 21 -10.27 -6.00 14.72
C ASP A 21 -8.77 -6.01 15.09
N GLY A 22 -8.29 -5.01 15.85
CA GLY A 22 -6.92 -4.92 16.35
C GLY A 22 -5.88 -4.47 15.31
N GLY A 23 -6.30 -3.94 14.16
CA GLY A 23 -5.44 -3.37 13.13
C GLY A 23 -5.07 -1.90 13.40
N HIS A 24 -4.18 -1.36 12.56
CA HIS A 24 -3.71 0.03 12.66
C HIS A 24 -4.64 1.05 11.98
N GLY A 25 -5.72 0.58 11.35
CA GLY A 25 -6.63 1.39 10.53
C GLY A 25 -6.41 1.20 9.02
N ALA A 26 -7.29 1.83 8.24
CA ALA A 26 -7.25 1.84 6.78
C ALA A 26 -7.79 3.17 6.27
N VAL A 27 -7.04 3.82 5.38
CA VAL A 27 -7.40 5.11 4.80
C VAL A 27 -7.35 5.03 3.29
N LEU A 28 -8.40 5.52 2.65
CA LEU A 28 -8.47 5.62 1.20
C LEU A 28 -9.20 6.91 0.83
N ALA A 29 -8.62 7.68 -0.08
CA ALA A 29 -9.22 8.95 -0.51
C ALA A 29 -10.50 8.77 -1.33
N GLY A 30 -10.61 7.64 -2.04
CA GLY A 30 -11.75 7.25 -2.85
C GLY A 30 -11.50 5.90 -3.52
N PRO A 31 -12.54 5.28 -4.11
CA PRO A 31 -12.40 3.98 -4.77
C PRO A 31 -11.29 3.99 -5.82
N VAL A 32 -10.54 2.90 -5.87
CA VAL A 32 -9.39 2.72 -6.77
C VAL A 32 -9.90 2.08 -8.07
N PRO A 33 -9.60 2.66 -9.25
CA PRO A 33 -9.92 2.03 -10.52
C PRO A 33 -9.28 0.64 -10.67
N ASP A 34 -9.99 -0.26 -11.36
CA ASP A 34 -9.44 -1.57 -11.73
C ASP A 34 -8.18 -1.41 -12.60
N GLY A 35 -7.23 -2.33 -12.44
CA GLY A 35 -6.02 -2.41 -13.27
C GLY A 35 -4.82 -1.61 -12.76
N LEU A 36 -4.95 -0.87 -11.65
CA LEU A 36 -3.79 -0.28 -10.97
C LEU A 36 -2.94 -1.36 -10.28
N PRO A 37 -1.60 -1.24 -10.28
CA PRO A 37 -0.74 -2.20 -9.62
C PRO A 37 -0.96 -2.18 -8.10
N LEU A 38 -1.10 -3.35 -7.49
CA LEU A 38 -1.14 -3.49 -6.04
C LEU A 38 0.28 -3.68 -5.51
N ILE A 39 0.81 -2.67 -4.84
CA ILE A 39 2.14 -2.71 -4.22
C ILE A 39 1.97 -2.93 -2.72
N ALA A 40 2.58 -3.98 -2.19
CA ALA A 40 2.52 -4.33 -0.78
C ALA A 40 3.86 -4.16 -0.08
N THR A 41 3.83 -3.55 1.10
CA THR A 41 4.99 -3.32 1.97
C THR A 41 4.70 -3.77 3.41
N GLY A 42 5.74 -3.75 4.25
CA GLY A 42 5.61 -4.00 5.68
C GLY A 42 5.94 -5.44 6.13
N PRO A 43 5.96 -5.69 7.44
CA PRO A 43 6.49 -6.93 8.03
C PRO A 43 5.60 -8.15 7.77
N ARG A 44 4.29 -7.95 7.59
CA ARG A 44 3.31 -9.04 7.40
C ARG A 44 2.86 -9.23 5.94
N ARG A 45 3.54 -8.61 4.97
CA ARG A 45 3.17 -8.69 3.53
C ARG A 45 3.06 -10.12 2.98
N ALA A 46 3.80 -11.07 3.55
CA ALA A 46 3.78 -12.48 3.14
C ALA A 46 2.38 -13.11 3.31
N MET A 47 1.48 -12.48 4.08
CA MET A 47 0.06 -12.85 4.13
C MET A 47 -0.65 -12.77 2.76
N LEU A 48 -0.09 -12.04 1.80
CA LEU A 48 -0.59 -11.96 0.42
C LEU A 48 -0.14 -13.13 -0.45
N GLU A 49 0.89 -13.88 -0.05
CA GLU A 49 1.36 -15.05 -0.80
C GLU A 49 0.24 -16.09 -0.93
N GLY A 50 0.09 -16.66 -2.13
CA GLY A 50 -1.00 -17.58 -2.46
C GLY A 50 -2.37 -16.90 -2.69
N SER A 51 -2.47 -15.57 -2.54
CA SER A 51 -3.68 -14.85 -2.93
C SER A 51 -3.79 -14.72 -4.47
N PRO A 52 -5.01 -14.64 -5.03
CA PRO A 52 -5.22 -14.46 -6.46
C PRO A 52 -5.10 -12.98 -6.90
N LEU A 53 -4.71 -12.08 -5.99
CA LEU A 53 -4.54 -10.68 -6.33
C LEU A 53 -3.20 -10.52 -7.07
N PRO A 54 -3.15 -9.78 -8.20
CA PRO A 54 -1.87 -9.42 -8.80
C PRO A 54 -1.20 -8.35 -7.93
N PHE A 55 -0.15 -8.73 -7.19
CA PHE A 55 0.60 -7.81 -6.33
C PHE A 55 2.11 -7.93 -6.53
N GLU A 56 2.82 -6.87 -6.16
CA GLU A 56 4.26 -6.85 -6.06
C GLU A 56 4.74 -6.39 -4.69
N PHE A 57 5.96 -6.78 -4.35
CA PHE A 57 6.65 -6.39 -3.14
C PHE A 57 7.65 -5.28 -3.47
N ALA A 58 7.40 -4.06 -2.98
CA ALA A 58 8.32 -2.94 -3.23
C ALA A 58 9.58 -3.08 -2.38
N ALA A 59 10.74 -3.27 -3.02
CA ALA A 59 12.05 -3.26 -2.39
C ALA A 59 13.01 -2.30 -3.10
N PRO A 60 12.71 -0.98 -3.16
CA PRO A 60 13.61 0.00 -3.73
C PRO A 60 14.98 -0.08 -3.05
N HIS A 61 16.03 -0.09 -3.87
CA HIS A 61 17.43 -0.24 -3.41
C HIS A 61 17.69 -1.50 -2.57
N GLY A 62 16.84 -2.54 -2.69
CA GLY A 62 16.98 -3.81 -1.99
C GLY A 62 16.39 -3.83 -0.57
N ASP A 63 15.87 -2.70 -0.05
CA ASP A 63 15.26 -2.64 1.28
C ASP A 63 13.83 -2.10 1.22
N MET A 64 12.89 -3.01 1.41
CA MET A 64 11.47 -2.70 1.47
C MET A 64 11.08 -1.81 2.66
N MET A 65 11.72 -1.98 3.82
CA MET A 65 11.37 -1.22 5.02
C MET A 65 11.75 0.26 4.88
N LEU A 66 12.59 0.60 3.90
CA LEU A 66 12.96 1.96 3.53
C LEU A 66 12.15 2.54 2.38
N THR A 67 11.16 1.83 1.82
CA THR A 67 10.32 2.31 0.72
C THR A 67 9.73 3.69 1.00
N GLY A 68 9.21 3.90 2.21
CA GLY A 68 8.66 5.20 2.63
C GLY A 68 9.73 6.31 2.65
N CYS A 69 10.91 6.02 3.20
CA CYS A 69 12.03 6.97 3.27
C CYS A 69 12.50 7.38 1.87
N PHE A 70 12.68 6.42 0.97
CA PHE A 70 13.05 6.72 -0.42
C PHE A 70 11.96 7.52 -1.14
N GLY A 71 10.69 7.21 -0.91
CA GLY A 71 9.57 7.98 -1.45
C GLY A 71 9.57 9.45 -1.00
N LEU A 72 9.87 9.71 0.27
CA LEU A 72 9.99 11.08 0.80
C LEU A 72 11.16 11.85 0.16
N LEU A 73 12.31 11.21 -0.02
CA LEU A 73 13.46 11.82 -0.70
C LEU A 73 13.12 12.17 -2.16
N ARG A 74 12.48 11.25 -2.90
CA ARG A 74 12.03 11.48 -4.27
C ARG A 74 11.04 12.63 -4.37
N ALA A 75 10.04 12.68 -3.48
CA ALA A 75 9.07 13.77 -3.43
C ALA A 75 9.74 15.13 -3.13
N LEU A 76 10.79 15.14 -2.30
CA LEU A 76 11.58 16.34 -2.04
C LEU A 76 12.37 16.79 -3.27
N GLU A 77 13.02 15.86 -3.98
CA GLU A 77 13.72 16.14 -5.25
C GLU A 77 12.78 16.75 -6.29
N GLU A 78 11.57 16.21 -6.43
CA GLU A 78 10.51 16.72 -7.32
C GLU A 78 10.09 18.13 -6.95
N ARG A 79 9.79 18.35 -5.67
CA ARG A 79 9.37 19.66 -5.16
C ARG A 79 10.45 20.72 -5.32
N ALA A 80 11.73 20.34 -5.18
CA ALA A 80 12.85 21.25 -5.29
C ALA A 80 13.32 21.48 -6.74
N GLY A 81 12.73 20.81 -7.73
CA GLY A 81 13.15 20.88 -9.14
C GLY A 81 14.54 20.30 -9.37
N LEU A 82 14.97 19.36 -8.52
CA LEU A 82 16.30 18.76 -8.54
C LEU A 82 16.37 17.48 -9.40
N GLN A 83 15.28 17.12 -10.07
CA GLN A 83 15.27 15.97 -10.96
C GLN A 83 16.10 16.28 -12.21
N ARG A 84 17.21 15.57 -12.35
CA ARG A 84 18.02 15.52 -13.57
C ARG A 84 17.44 14.52 -14.56
#